data_AF-A0A261BHP5-F1
#
_entry.id   AF-A0A261BHP5-F1
#
_cell.length_a   1.000
_cell.length_b   1.000
_cell.length_c   1.000
_cell.angle_alpha   90.00
_cell.angle_beta   90.00
_cell.angle_gamma   90.00
#
_symmetry.space_group_name_H-M   'P 1'
#
loop_
_entity.id
_entity.type
_entity.pdbx_description
1 polymer ?
#
loop_
_entity_poly.entity_id
_entity_poly.type
_entity_poly.pdbx_seq_one_letter_code
_entity_poly.pdbx_strand_id
1 'polypeptide(L)'
;MSMYKLTPTFAGDFEVHPKIACYRVASYHNPEAGAAEGSSGASQKAETDPRKALEQKQQDLIARLKSQTEQLNKLLVSLAPATAQKTCQKPAQTPKAAGKAPEAAGVAAPAGKRDKDAKKEARKAAKAEAVKKVGAGSAPVAAKGKAAFQSSTPWTVEDDRKTWETNLTLTVNIPASLVVYPQEHLKNVTLTVRESDLPWVRALAKVGEKRGVAFEGDVKNAAKEKKTVVKVVKGGAVAALQIEKTSVKSLQTIWKVLGMALGLFSRRAAQVLSASHQAIWLNKAEQILSGAGDLSYSTREASQFLARFDSLSSQWEVSVADIVFRSLLNTAENQPNNVETWAKKIDALIG
;
A
#
# COMPACT_ATOMS: atom_id res chain seq x y z
N MET A 1 53.08 43.47 20.95
CA MET A 1 51.68 43.04 20.77
C MET A 1 51.56 41.59 21.21
N SER A 2 50.98 41.34 22.39
CA SER A 2 50.86 40.01 22.97
C SER A 2 49.58 39.37 22.46
N MET A 3 49.70 38.32 21.63
CA MET A 3 48.55 37.52 21.21
C MET A 3 47.99 36.76 22.41
N TYR A 4 46.66 36.76 22.54
CA TYR A 4 45.94 36.00 23.57
C TYR A 4 46.39 34.53 23.56
N LYS A 5 47.03 34.10 24.65
CA LYS A 5 47.37 32.70 24.88
C LYS A 5 46.17 32.01 25.55
N LEU A 6 45.38 31.31 24.74
CA LEU A 6 44.37 30.39 25.24
C LEU A 6 45.09 29.18 25.84
N THR A 7 44.87 28.93 27.12
CA THR A 7 45.37 27.75 27.81
C THR A 7 44.55 26.54 27.35
N PRO A 8 45.18 25.43 26.93
CA PRO A 8 44.43 24.24 26.52
C PRO A 8 43.68 23.68 27.73
N THR A 9 42.38 23.42 27.54
CA THR A 9 41.47 22.84 28.55
C THR A 9 41.77 21.38 28.87
N PHE A 10 42.65 20.74 28.09
CA PHE A 10 43.05 19.36 28.26
C PHE A 10 44.58 19.29 28.42
N ALA A 11 45.05 18.36 29.24
CA ALA A 11 46.47 18.08 29.37
C ALA A 11 47.06 17.69 28.00
N GLY A 12 48.35 17.99 27.77
CA GLY A 12 49.03 17.65 26.50
C GLY A 12 48.99 16.15 26.15
N ASP A 13 48.73 15.32 27.15
CA ASP A 13 48.71 13.86 27.06
C ASP A 13 47.28 13.30 27.09
N PHE A 14 46.27 14.16 26.90
CA PHE A 14 44.86 13.76 26.96
C PHE A 14 44.44 13.02 25.68
N GLU A 15 44.42 11.69 25.77
CA GLU A 15 43.96 10.84 24.68
C GLU A 15 42.42 10.79 24.65
N VAL A 16 41.83 11.43 23.63
CA VAL A 16 40.38 11.44 23.43
C VAL A 16 39.97 10.11 22.81
N HIS A 17 39.32 9.24 23.59
CA HIS A 17 38.63 8.07 23.05
C HIS A 17 37.20 8.46 22.65
N PRO A 18 36.92 8.70 21.35
CA PRO A 18 35.56 9.00 20.93
C PRO A 18 34.66 7.81 21.26
N LYS A 19 33.57 8.08 21.96
CA LYS A 19 32.54 7.07 22.21
C LYS A 19 31.96 6.68 20.85
N ILE A 20 32.26 5.47 20.39
CA ILE A 20 31.84 4.96 19.09
C ILE A 20 30.31 4.92 19.07
N ALA A 21 29.68 5.90 18.43
CA ALA A 21 28.21 6.01 18.33
C ALA A 21 27.62 5.11 17.23
N CYS A 22 28.46 4.46 16.44
CA CYS A 22 28.05 3.57 15.36
C CYS A 22 28.29 2.11 15.76
N TYR A 23 27.25 1.28 15.71
CA TYR A 23 27.39 -0.16 15.84
C TYR A 23 28.27 -0.71 14.71
N ARG A 24 29.30 -1.49 15.06
CA ARG A 24 30.20 -2.12 14.08
C ARG A 24 29.46 -3.29 13.43
N VAL A 25 29.28 -3.26 12.11
CA VAL A 25 28.76 -4.39 11.35
C VAL A 25 29.93 -5.31 11.04
N ALA A 26 29.81 -6.60 11.39
CA ALA A 26 30.85 -7.59 11.11
C ALA A 26 31.09 -7.69 9.59
N SER A 27 32.35 -7.59 9.17
CA SER A 27 32.73 -7.76 7.76
C SER A 27 32.56 -9.22 7.34
N TYR A 28 31.82 -9.46 6.25
CA TYR A 28 31.62 -10.80 5.67
C TYR A 28 32.92 -11.48 5.21
N HIS A 29 34.01 -10.71 5.08
CA HIS A 29 35.29 -11.19 4.56
C HIS A 29 36.35 -11.42 5.64
N ASN A 30 36.08 -11.04 6.90
CA ASN A 30 37.00 -11.33 7.99
C ASN A 30 36.28 -11.40 9.35
N PRO A 31 35.86 -12.60 9.81
CA PRO A 31 35.14 -12.78 11.06
C PRO A 31 36.01 -12.56 12.31
N GLU A 32 37.33 -12.53 12.19
CA GLU A 32 38.25 -12.35 13.32
C GLU A 32 38.41 -10.88 13.73
N ALA A 33 38.06 -9.94 12.85
CA ALA A 33 38.17 -8.50 13.12
C ALA A 33 37.11 -7.96 14.10
N GLY A 34 36.10 -8.78 14.46
CA GLY A 34 35.04 -8.42 15.41
C GLY A 34 35.28 -8.86 16.85
N ALA A 35 36.33 -9.64 17.13
CA ALA A 35 36.53 -10.30 18.42
C ALA A 35 37.52 -9.62 19.37
N ALA A 36 38.25 -8.59 18.92
CA ALA A 36 39.21 -7.89 19.77
C ALA A 36 38.58 -6.62 20.39
N GLU A 37 38.49 -6.65 21.72
CA GLU A 37 38.28 -5.55 22.67
C GLU A 37 36.85 -5.04 22.89
N GLY A 38 36.35 -5.26 24.12
CA GLY A 38 35.13 -4.62 24.63
C GLY A 38 34.24 -5.45 25.54
N SER A 39 34.81 -6.27 26.44
CA SER A 39 34.05 -6.95 27.50
C SER A 39 33.50 -5.93 28.50
N SER A 40 32.20 -5.64 28.44
CA SER A 40 31.42 -5.23 29.62
C SER A 40 29.96 -5.66 29.43
N GLY A 41 29.44 -6.33 30.46
CA GLY A 41 28.35 -7.29 30.34
C GLY A 41 26.97 -6.72 30.03
N ALA A 42 26.21 -7.49 29.25
CA ALA A 42 24.83 -7.86 29.55
C ALA A 42 24.31 -8.84 28.49
N SER A 43 23.81 -9.97 28.96
CA SER A 43 22.87 -10.85 28.25
C SER A 43 23.38 -11.48 26.94
N GLN A 44 24.16 -12.55 27.05
CA GLN A 44 24.20 -13.59 26.02
C GLN A 44 22.81 -14.26 25.93
N LYS A 45 21.89 -13.64 25.19
CA LYS A 45 20.80 -14.40 24.57
C LYS A 45 21.46 -15.17 23.43
N ALA A 46 21.46 -16.49 23.54
CA ALA A 46 21.91 -17.39 22.49
C ALA A 46 21.36 -16.89 21.14
N GLU A 47 22.27 -16.41 20.31
CA GLU A 47 22.00 -15.92 18.97
C GLU A 47 21.48 -17.11 18.17
N THR A 48 20.16 -17.26 18.14
CA THR A 48 19.51 -18.34 17.41
C THR A 48 19.58 -17.94 15.95
N ASP A 49 20.35 -18.70 15.18
CA ASP A 49 20.51 -18.53 13.73
C ASP A 49 19.16 -18.13 13.10
N PRO A 50 19.05 -16.95 12.47
CA PRO A 50 17.78 -16.43 11.95
C PRO A 50 17.12 -17.39 10.96
N ARG A 51 17.88 -18.30 10.33
CA ARG A 51 17.33 -19.37 9.49
C ARG A 51 16.56 -20.41 10.31
N LYS A 52 17.11 -20.86 11.43
CA LYS A 52 16.43 -21.82 12.33
C LYS A 52 15.21 -21.20 12.98
N ALA A 53 15.28 -19.92 13.36
CA ALA A 53 14.13 -19.19 13.88
C ALA A 53 13.00 -19.05 12.85
N LEU A 54 13.34 -18.92 11.57
CA LEU A 54 12.38 -18.84 10.47
C LEU A 54 11.78 -20.22 10.13
N GLU A 55 12.59 -21.28 10.13
CA GLU A 55 12.12 -22.66 9.98
C GLU A 55 11.16 -23.07 11.12
N GLN A 56 11.48 -22.69 12.35
CA GLN A 56 10.61 -22.98 13.51
C GLN A 56 9.28 -22.23 13.41
N LYS A 57 9.30 -20.95 12.98
CA LYS A 57 8.06 -20.19 12.70
C LYS A 57 7.24 -20.81 11.56
N GLN A 58 7.88 -21.36 10.53
CA GLN A 58 7.19 -22.05 9.44
C GLN A 58 6.55 -23.36 9.93
N GLN A 59 7.24 -24.12 10.76
CA GLN A 59 6.70 -25.35 11.36
C GLN A 59 5.53 -25.05 12.31
N ASP A 60 5.64 -24.01 13.13
CA ASP A 60 4.55 -23.56 14.02
C ASP A 60 3.32 -23.11 13.23
N LEU A 61 3.51 -22.42 12.10
CA LEU A 61 2.42 -22.02 11.22
C LEU A 61 1.72 -23.25 10.61
N ILE A 62 2.49 -24.23 10.13
CA ILE A 62 1.95 -25.48 9.58
C ILE A 62 1.15 -26.24 10.65
N ALA A 63 1.66 -26.31 11.88
CA ALA A 63 0.95 -26.95 12.99
C ALA A 63 -0.37 -26.25 13.31
N ARG A 64 -0.37 -24.90 13.36
CA ARG A 64 -1.59 -24.11 13.57
C ARG A 64 -2.61 -24.33 12.47
N LEU A 65 -2.19 -24.31 11.20
CA LEU A 65 -3.07 -24.52 10.05
C LEU A 65 -3.69 -25.93 10.06
N LYS A 66 -2.92 -26.96 10.43
CA LYS A 66 -3.47 -28.31 10.62
C LYS A 66 -4.51 -28.34 11.72
N SER A 67 -4.23 -27.73 12.89
CA SER A 67 -5.20 -27.68 13.99
C SER A 67 -6.47 -26.93 13.62
N GLN A 68 -6.37 -25.84 12.86
CA GLN A 68 -7.52 -25.08 12.38
C GLN A 68 -8.34 -25.87 11.36
N THR A 69 -7.68 -26.63 10.49
CA THR A 69 -8.35 -27.51 9.52
C THR A 69 -9.12 -28.62 10.23
N GLU A 70 -8.54 -29.20 11.29
CA GLU A 70 -9.21 -30.20 12.13
C GLU A 70 -10.38 -29.60 12.92
N GLN A 71 -10.24 -28.38 13.45
CA GLN A 71 -11.32 -27.65 14.11
C GLN A 71 -12.46 -27.34 13.14
N LEU A 72 -12.15 -26.88 11.92
CA LEU A 72 -13.14 -26.64 10.87
C LEU A 72 -13.85 -27.93 10.45
N ASN A 73 -13.12 -29.04 10.30
CA ASN A 73 -13.73 -30.34 10.01
C ASN A 73 -14.64 -30.82 11.14
N LYS A 74 -14.23 -30.64 12.41
CA LYS A 74 -15.08 -30.96 13.57
C LYS A 74 -16.34 -30.10 13.59
N LEU A 75 -16.22 -28.80 13.30
CA LEU A 75 -17.35 -27.89 13.23
C LEU A 75 -18.30 -28.26 12.08
N LEU A 76 -17.77 -28.59 10.89
CA LEU A 76 -18.56 -29.04 9.75
C LEU A 76 -19.29 -30.35 10.00
N VAL A 77 -18.67 -31.30 10.71
CA VAL A 77 -19.32 -32.54 11.15
C VAL A 77 -20.37 -32.27 12.22
N SER A 78 -20.13 -31.32 13.13
CA SER A 78 -21.10 -30.94 14.17
C SER A 78 -22.30 -30.13 13.66
N LEU A 79 -22.13 -29.44 12.51
CA LEU A 79 -23.17 -28.64 11.86
C LEU A 79 -24.00 -29.45 10.84
N ALA A 80 -23.65 -30.71 10.57
CA ALA A 80 -24.44 -31.58 9.72
C ALA A 80 -25.67 -32.08 10.51
N PRO A 81 -26.91 -31.71 10.14
CA PRO A 81 -28.10 -32.24 10.79
C PRO A 81 -28.20 -33.75 10.52
N ALA A 82 -28.65 -34.50 11.53
CA ALA A 82 -28.87 -35.93 11.47
C ALA A 82 -29.98 -36.29 10.49
N THR A 83 -29.69 -36.26 9.18
CA THR A 83 -30.41 -36.96 8.12
C THR A 83 -29.70 -36.71 6.79
N ALA A 84 -28.89 -37.68 6.38
CA ALA A 84 -28.66 -38.13 5.00
C ALA A 84 -27.24 -38.68 4.84
N GLN A 85 -27.10 -39.99 5.07
CA GLN A 85 -26.14 -40.77 4.31
C GLN A 85 -26.48 -40.61 2.82
N LYS A 86 -25.64 -39.92 2.05
CA LYS A 86 -25.45 -40.19 0.62
C LYS A 86 -24.07 -39.73 0.18
N THR A 87 -23.26 -40.74 -0.07
CA THR A 87 -22.04 -40.79 -0.87
C THR A 87 -22.08 -39.88 -2.11
N CYS A 88 -21.03 -39.08 -2.29
CA CYS A 88 -20.50 -38.65 -3.60
C CYS A 88 -18.96 -38.69 -3.50
N GLN A 89 -18.35 -39.83 -3.74
CA GLN A 89 -17.80 -40.23 -5.05
C GLN A 89 -16.60 -39.39 -5.52
N LYS A 90 -15.43 -39.96 -5.24
CA LYS A 90 -14.20 -39.90 -6.02
C LYS A 90 -14.49 -40.16 -7.52
N PRO A 91 -14.03 -39.33 -8.46
CA PRO A 91 -14.04 -39.71 -9.87
C PRO A 91 -13.03 -40.83 -10.12
N ALA A 92 -13.55 -41.90 -10.70
CA ALA A 92 -12.86 -43.13 -11.02
C ALA A 92 -11.80 -42.93 -12.11
N GLN A 93 -10.66 -43.60 -11.90
CA GLN A 93 -9.88 -44.18 -12.99
C GLN A 93 -10.63 -45.44 -13.45
N THR A 94 -10.95 -45.50 -14.74
CA THR A 94 -11.53 -46.67 -15.41
C THR A 94 -10.41 -47.62 -15.92
N PRO A 95 -10.74 -48.91 -16.17
CA PRO A 95 -9.99 -50.04 -15.63
C PRO A 95 -9.38 -50.94 -16.71
N LYS A 96 -8.50 -51.87 -16.30
CA LYS A 96 -8.35 -53.15 -17.00
C LYS A 96 -8.08 -54.31 -16.03
N ALA A 97 -9.14 -55.12 -15.90
CA ALA A 97 -9.24 -56.57 -15.83
C ALA A 97 -8.19 -57.43 -15.08
N ALA A 98 -8.75 -58.15 -14.10
CA ALA A 98 -8.66 -59.59 -13.89
C ALA A 98 -7.43 -60.21 -13.19
N GLY A 99 -7.70 -60.76 -11.99
CA GLY A 99 -7.34 -62.15 -11.70
C GLY A 99 -6.41 -62.40 -10.51
N LYS A 100 -7.02 -62.91 -9.41
CA LYS A 100 -6.48 -63.81 -8.37
C LYS A 100 -5.36 -63.31 -7.41
N ALA A 101 -5.63 -63.52 -6.12
CA ALA A 101 -4.73 -63.38 -4.96
C ALA A 101 -3.81 -64.61 -4.79
N PRO A 102 -2.97 -64.73 -3.74
CA PRO A 102 -2.34 -63.75 -2.83
C PRO A 102 -0.80 -63.95 -2.71
N GLU A 103 -0.19 -63.25 -1.75
CA GLU A 103 1.04 -63.58 -0.98
C GLU A 103 2.36 -62.82 -1.21
N ALA A 104 2.81 -62.26 -0.08
CA ALA A 104 4.15 -62.25 0.51
C ALA A 104 5.33 -61.50 -0.15
N ALA A 105 5.80 -60.52 0.65
CA ALA A 105 7.19 -60.26 1.04
C ALA A 105 8.26 -59.85 0.00
N GLY A 106 8.98 -58.76 0.35
CA GLY A 106 10.45 -58.77 0.27
C GLY A 106 11.13 -57.86 -0.78
N VAL A 107 11.62 -56.72 -0.29
CA VAL A 107 12.97 -56.11 -0.48
C VAL A 107 13.62 -56.00 -1.89
N ALA A 108 14.18 -54.79 -2.15
CA ALA A 108 15.38 -54.44 -2.96
C ALA A 108 15.17 -53.63 -4.26
N ALA A 109 15.89 -52.50 -4.34
CA ALA A 109 16.22 -51.72 -5.55
C ALA A 109 17.38 -52.39 -6.35
N PRO A 110 18.03 -51.81 -7.41
CA PRO A 110 17.83 -50.57 -8.19
C PRO A 110 18.03 -50.75 -9.74
N ALA A 111 18.23 -49.63 -10.48
CA ALA A 111 18.70 -49.46 -11.89
C ALA A 111 17.60 -49.44 -12.99
N GLY A 112 17.65 -48.62 -14.05
CA GLY A 112 18.63 -47.64 -14.53
C GLY A 112 18.57 -47.54 -16.07
N LYS A 113 18.44 -46.31 -16.60
CA LYS A 113 18.80 -45.86 -17.97
C LYS A 113 18.12 -46.53 -19.19
N ARG A 114 17.15 -45.82 -19.79
CA ARG A 114 17.03 -45.52 -21.24
C ARG A 114 15.83 -44.58 -21.44
N ASP A 115 16.06 -43.42 -22.06
CA ASP A 115 15.08 -42.51 -22.71
C ASP A 115 15.44 -41.03 -22.53
N LYS A 116 16.61 -40.66 -23.05
CA LYS A 116 17.04 -39.25 -23.14
C LYS A 116 16.97 -38.65 -24.54
N ASP A 117 16.58 -39.43 -25.56
CA ASP A 117 16.61 -38.97 -26.95
C ASP A 117 15.23 -38.70 -27.59
N ALA A 118 14.11 -39.09 -26.95
CA ALA A 118 12.76 -38.79 -27.46
C ALA A 118 12.22 -37.39 -27.06
N LYS A 119 12.91 -36.65 -26.17
CA LYS A 119 12.42 -35.37 -25.61
C LYS A 119 12.98 -34.12 -26.30
N LYS A 120 13.86 -34.26 -27.31
CA LYS A 120 14.48 -33.14 -28.02
C LYS A 120 13.84 -32.81 -29.38
N GLU A 121 13.09 -33.71 -30.01
CA GLU A 121 12.44 -33.44 -31.31
C GLU A 121 11.07 -32.76 -31.20
N ALA A 122 10.31 -32.98 -30.12
CA ALA A 122 9.01 -32.31 -29.91
C ALA A 122 9.12 -30.79 -29.61
N ARG A 123 10.33 -30.26 -29.37
CA ARG A 123 10.55 -28.85 -28.99
C ARG A 123 11.05 -27.96 -30.15
N LYS A 124 11.28 -28.54 -31.34
CA LYS A 124 11.74 -27.79 -32.53
C LYS A 124 10.60 -27.47 -33.52
N ALA A 125 9.48 -28.20 -33.47
CA ALA A 125 8.30 -27.96 -34.32
C ALA A 125 7.39 -26.81 -33.83
N ALA A 126 7.36 -26.51 -32.52
CA ALA A 126 6.47 -25.46 -31.98
C ALA A 126 7.03 -24.03 -32.05
N LYS A 127 8.25 -23.82 -32.58
CA LYS A 127 8.90 -22.50 -32.65
C LYS A 127 8.92 -21.88 -34.06
N ALA A 128 8.41 -22.60 -35.07
CA ALA A 128 8.42 -22.14 -36.47
C ALA A 128 7.06 -21.56 -36.94
N GLU A 129 5.97 -21.66 -36.15
CA GLU A 129 4.64 -21.18 -36.55
C GLU A 129 4.23 -19.82 -35.96
N ALA A 130 5.06 -19.20 -35.12
CA ALA A 130 4.75 -17.94 -34.42
C ALA A 130 5.37 -16.68 -35.04
N VAL A 131 6.01 -16.76 -36.23
CA VAL A 131 6.73 -15.62 -36.85
C VAL A 131 6.07 -15.13 -38.16
N LYS A 132 4.93 -15.68 -38.60
CA LYS A 132 4.34 -15.33 -39.90
C LYS A 132 2.90 -14.76 -39.87
N LYS A 133 2.60 -13.86 -38.94
CA LYS A 133 1.44 -12.94 -39.03
C LYS A 133 1.73 -11.57 -38.41
N VAL A 134 2.58 -10.80 -39.08
CA VAL A 134 2.65 -9.34 -38.97
C VAL A 134 2.55 -8.81 -40.40
N GLY A 135 1.44 -8.16 -40.74
CA GLY A 135 1.25 -7.54 -42.04
C GLY A 135 -0.22 -7.14 -42.32
N ALA A 136 -0.43 -5.82 -42.39
CA ALA A 136 -1.51 -5.09 -43.07
C ALA A 136 -2.93 -5.07 -42.44
N GLY A 137 -3.26 -3.93 -41.81
CA GLY A 137 -4.12 -2.89 -42.40
C GLY A 137 -5.64 -3.10 -42.51
N SER A 138 -6.35 -2.06 -42.05
CA SER A 138 -7.74 -1.64 -42.37
C SER A 138 -8.93 -2.28 -41.61
N ALA A 139 -9.75 -1.42 -41.00
CA ALA A 139 -11.10 -1.65 -40.47
C ALA A 139 -12.15 -1.44 -41.59
N PRO A 140 -13.48 -1.59 -41.38
CA PRO A 140 -14.25 -2.15 -40.25
C PRO A 140 -15.22 -3.28 -40.71
N VAL A 141 -15.97 -3.90 -39.80
CA VAL A 141 -17.40 -4.31 -39.95
C VAL A 141 -17.82 -5.20 -38.76
N ALA A 142 -19.01 -4.91 -38.24
CA ALA A 142 -19.67 -5.58 -37.14
C ALA A 142 -20.13 -7.01 -37.48
N ALA A 143 -20.03 -7.94 -36.52
CA ALA A 143 -21.01 -9.01 -36.35
C ALA A 143 -20.91 -9.65 -34.95
N LYS A 144 -22.08 -9.83 -34.34
CA LYS A 144 -22.36 -10.56 -33.10
C LYS A 144 -21.74 -11.96 -33.07
N GLY A 145 -21.19 -12.34 -31.92
CA GLY A 145 -20.94 -13.73 -31.55
C GLY A 145 -20.55 -13.86 -30.09
N LYS A 146 -21.42 -14.48 -29.28
CA LYS A 146 -21.13 -14.87 -27.89
C LYS A 146 -19.92 -15.82 -27.88
N ALA A 147 -18.90 -15.50 -27.09
CA ALA A 147 -17.90 -16.47 -26.66
C ALA A 147 -17.37 -16.14 -25.25
N ALA A 148 -17.12 -17.21 -24.52
CA ALA A 148 -16.80 -17.31 -23.11
C ALA A 148 -15.73 -16.34 -22.60
N PHE A 149 -15.98 -15.83 -21.38
CA PHE A 149 -15.02 -15.14 -20.54
C PHE A 149 -13.97 -16.13 -20.04
N GLN A 150 -12.92 -16.33 -20.83
CA GLN A 150 -11.64 -16.89 -20.38
C GLN A 150 -10.51 -16.19 -21.14
N SER A 151 -9.92 -15.18 -20.52
CA SER A 151 -8.47 -15.05 -20.59
C SER A 151 -7.98 -14.43 -19.29
N SER A 152 -7.19 -15.23 -18.58
CA SER A 152 -6.23 -14.80 -17.58
C SER A 152 -5.28 -13.79 -18.23
N THR A 153 -5.67 -12.52 -18.24
CA THR A 153 -4.74 -11.44 -18.51
C THR A 153 -3.90 -11.30 -17.24
N PRO A 154 -2.57 -11.50 -17.28
CA PRO A 154 -1.73 -11.12 -16.16
C PRO A 154 -1.95 -9.63 -15.92
N TRP A 155 -2.19 -9.25 -14.67
CA TRP A 155 -2.28 -7.85 -14.28
C TRP A 155 -0.92 -7.20 -14.58
N THR A 156 -0.83 -6.46 -15.68
CA THR A 156 0.29 -5.55 -15.93
C THR A 156 0.04 -4.31 -15.10
N VAL A 157 0.89 -4.09 -14.11
CA VAL A 157 1.03 -2.77 -13.48
C VAL A 157 1.71 -1.90 -14.53
N GLU A 158 0.92 -1.20 -15.34
CA GLU A 158 1.43 -0.06 -16.10
C GLU A 158 1.62 1.07 -15.10
N ASP A 159 2.89 1.36 -14.81
CA ASP A 159 3.28 2.53 -14.06
C ASP A 159 3.02 3.75 -14.95
N ASP A 160 1.96 4.49 -14.64
CA ASP A 160 1.49 5.67 -15.36
C ASP A 160 2.44 6.86 -15.11
N ARG A 161 3.70 6.70 -15.53
CA ARG A 161 4.70 7.72 -15.92
C ARG A 161 6.06 7.08 -16.19
N LYS A 162 6.21 6.46 -17.36
CA LYS A 162 7.52 6.47 -18.02
C LYS A 162 7.82 7.91 -18.43
N THR A 163 8.74 8.58 -17.73
CA THR A 163 9.46 9.72 -18.32
C THR A 163 10.14 9.19 -19.58
N TRP A 164 9.66 9.62 -20.74
CA TRP A 164 10.08 9.11 -22.05
C TRP A 164 11.56 9.40 -22.38
N GLU A 165 12.30 10.06 -21.50
CA GLU A 165 13.70 10.45 -21.75
C GLU A 165 14.73 9.65 -20.95
N THR A 166 14.37 9.07 -19.81
CA THR A 166 15.34 8.35 -18.96
C THR A 166 14.61 7.28 -18.15
N ASN A 167 14.96 6.01 -18.33
CA ASN A 167 14.46 4.88 -17.54
C ASN A 167 15.01 4.89 -16.09
N LEU A 168 15.12 6.06 -15.47
CA LEU A 168 15.59 6.32 -14.12
C LEU A 168 14.59 7.27 -13.45
N THR A 169 13.61 6.71 -12.73
CA THR A 169 12.63 7.49 -11.96
C THR A 169 13.23 7.93 -10.64
N LEU A 170 14.17 8.88 -10.68
CA LEU A 170 14.46 9.71 -9.51
C LEU A 170 13.29 10.67 -9.34
N THR A 171 12.27 10.25 -8.59
CA THR A 171 11.05 11.04 -8.29
C THR A 171 11.36 12.39 -7.65
N VAL A 172 12.56 12.53 -7.06
CA VAL A 172 13.07 13.73 -6.39
C VAL A 172 13.03 14.99 -7.25
N ASN A 173 13.12 14.87 -8.58
CA ASN A 173 13.13 16.01 -9.51
C ASN A 173 11.77 16.31 -10.15
N ILE A 174 10.72 15.56 -9.82
CA ILE A 174 9.39 15.81 -10.36
C ILE A 174 8.72 16.89 -9.50
N PRO A 175 8.24 18.00 -10.08
CA PRO A 175 7.50 19.00 -9.34
C PRO A 175 6.27 18.38 -8.65
N ALA A 176 6.08 18.71 -7.38
CA ALA A 176 4.89 18.29 -6.66
C ALA A 176 3.64 18.75 -7.43
N SER A 177 2.65 17.87 -7.55
CA SER A 177 1.41 18.15 -8.26
C SER A 177 0.23 17.50 -7.56
N LEU A 178 -0.94 18.14 -7.69
CA LEU A 178 -2.19 17.57 -7.22
C LEU A 178 -2.68 16.52 -8.23
N VAL A 179 -3.12 15.36 -7.74
CA VAL A 179 -3.71 14.31 -8.57
C VAL A 179 -4.84 14.87 -9.43
N VAL A 180 -4.89 14.53 -10.72
CA VAL A 180 -5.94 14.97 -11.65
C VAL A 180 -6.76 13.78 -12.12
N TYR A 181 -7.82 13.46 -11.37
CA TYR A 181 -8.83 12.51 -11.81
C TYR A 181 -10.01 13.22 -12.48
N PRO A 182 -10.79 12.50 -13.31
CA PRO A 182 -12.05 13.02 -13.85
C PRO A 182 -13.00 13.43 -12.71
N GLN A 183 -13.46 14.67 -12.77
CA GLN A 183 -14.34 15.26 -11.75
C GLN A 183 -15.75 14.71 -11.86
N GLU A 184 -16.37 14.44 -10.71
CA GLU A 184 -17.80 14.13 -10.61
C GLU A 184 -18.59 15.39 -10.25
N HIS A 185 -19.56 15.78 -11.09
CA HIS A 185 -20.36 16.98 -10.86
C HIS A 185 -21.50 16.72 -9.87
N LEU A 186 -21.26 17.09 -8.60
CA LEU A 186 -22.27 17.02 -7.56
C LEU A 186 -23.04 18.35 -7.57
N LYS A 187 -24.20 18.41 -8.23
CA LYS A 187 -24.99 19.65 -8.47
C LYS A 187 -25.04 20.59 -7.25
N ASN A 188 -25.92 20.28 -6.29
CA ASN A 188 -26.12 21.05 -5.07
C ASN A 188 -25.87 20.14 -3.87
N VAL A 189 -24.87 20.48 -3.08
CA VAL A 189 -24.45 19.69 -1.91
C VAL A 189 -24.48 20.57 -0.69
N THR A 190 -25.09 20.10 0.40
CA THR A 190 -25.05 20.79 1.69
C THR A 190 -24.14 20.03 2.64
N LEU A 191 -23.07 20.66 3.10
CA LEU A 191 -22.12 20.13 4.06
C LEU A 191 -22.36 20.80 5.42
N THR A 192 -22.83 20.03 6.39
CA THR A 192 -22.91 20.45 7.79
C THR A 192 -21.61 20.08 8.49
N VAL A 193 -20.98 21.03 9.17
CA VAL A 193 -19.64 20.88 9.78
C VAL A 193 -19.62 21.24 11.26
N ARG A 194 -18.73 20.59 12.01
CA ARG A 194 -18.36 20.99 13.38
C ARG A 194 -17.23 22.02 13.32
N GLU A 195 -16.91 22.63 14.46
CA GLU A 195 -15.81 23.60 14.54
C GLU A 195 -14.45 22.96 14.21
N SER A 196 -14.23 21.73 14.68
CA SER A 196 -13.02 20.94 14.39
C SER A 196 -12.84 20.60 12.92
N ASP A 197 -13.92 20.67 12.13
CA ASP A 197 -13.91 20.28 10.71
C ASP A 197 -13.55 21.46 9.79
N LEU A 198 -13.63 22.70 10.29
CA LEU A 198 -13.35 23.90 9.49
C LEU A 198 -11.95 23.94 8.84
N PRO A 199 -10.86 23.48 9.49
CA PRO A 199 -9.52 23.53 8.89
C PRO A 199 -9.44 22.77 7.56
N TRP A 200 -9.93 21.52 7.52
CA TRP A 200 -9.90 20.72 6.29
C TRP A 200 -10.85 21.27 5.22
N VAL A 201 -12.00 21.81 5.62
CA VAL A 201 -12.96 22.41 4.67
C VAL A 201 -12.36 23.64 3.99
N ARG A 202 -11.67 24.50 4.73
CA ARG A 202 -10.96 25.67 4.17
C ARG A 202 -9.86 25.25 3.22
N ALA A 203 -9.11 24.20 3.55
CA ALA A 203 -8.07 23.67 2.67
C ALA A 203 -8.66 23.14 1.35
N LEU A 204 -9.78 22.40 1.41
CA LEU A 204 -10.48 21.94 0.20
C LEU A 204 -11.10 23.07 -0.60
N ALA A 205 -11.60 24.13 0.05
CA ALA A 205 -12.17 25.29 -0.62
C ALA A 205 -11.13 26.04 -1.48
N LYS A 206 -9.89 26.17 -0.99
CA LYS A 206 -8.77 26.73 -1.76
C LYS A 206 -8.45 25.89 -3.00
N VAL A 207 -8.44 24.57 -2.87
CA VAL A 207 -8.25 23.68 -4.04
C VAL A 207 -9.45 23.78 -5.01
N GLY A 208 -10.67 23.92 -4.48
CA GLY A 208 -11.89 24.10 -5.26
C GLY A 208 -11.87 25.33 -6.16
N GLU A 209 -11.19 26.40 -5.75
CA GLU A 209 -11.04 27.61 -6.56
C GLU A 209 -10.32 27.34 -7.89
N LYS A 210 -9.22 26.57 -7.84
CA LYS A 210 -8.45 26.16 -9.03
C LYS A 210 -9.18 25.11 -9.87
N ARG A 211 -10.17 24.42 -9.31
CA ARG A 211 -10.82 23.23 -9.91
C ARG A 211 -12.30 23.40 -10.25
N GLY A 212 -12.85 24.61 -10.16
CA GLY A 212 -14.23 24.91 -10.56
C GLY A 212 -15.31 24.37 -9.61
N VAL A 213 -14.98 24.23 -8.33
CA VAL A 213 -15.90 23.84 -7.26
C VAL A 213 -16.10 25.02 -6.32
N ALA A 214 -17.34 25.52 -6.25
CA ALA A 214 -17.68 26.65 -5.40
C ALA A 214 -18.06 26.19 -3.99
N PHE A 215 -17.48 26.83 -2.98
CA PHE A 215 -17.88 26.71 -1.58
C PHE A 215 -18.61 27.99 -1.18
N GLU A 216 -19.78 27.85 -0.55
CA GLU A 216 -20.63 28.97 -0.13
C GLU A 216 -21.10 28.78 1.31
N GLY A 217 -21.39 29.85 2.06
CA GLY A 217 -21.79 29.78 3.47
C GLY A 217 -20.65 30.14 4.42
N ASP A 218 -20.44 29.35 5.47
CA ASP A 218 -19.41 29.60 6.50
C ASP A 218 -17.96 29.55 5.98
N VAL A 219 -17.75 28.83 4.88
CA VAL A 219 -16.50 28.84 4.13
C VAL A 219 -16.83 29.20 2.69
N LYS A 220 -16.15 30.23 2.17
CA LYS A 220 -16.38 30.76 0.83
C LYS A 220 -15.10 30.80 0.02
N ASN A 221 -15.18 30.48 -1.27
CA ASN A 221 -14.10 30.66 -2.24
C ASN A 221 -14.54 31.50 -3.45
N ALA A 222 -13.58 31.92 -4.28
CA ALA A 222 -13.81 32.77 -5.45
C ALA A 222 -13.78 31.97 -6.77
N ALA A 223 -14.40 30.78 -6.79
CA ALA A 223 -14.41 29.93 -7.99
C ALA A 223 -15.13 30.62 -9.17
N LYS A 224 -14.43 30.75 -10.30
CA LYS A 224 -14.95 31.38 -11.54
C LYS A 224 -15.98 30.51 -12.26
N GLU A 225 -15.75 29.20 -12.28
CA GLU A 225 -16.70 28.20 -12.80
C GLU A 225 -17.38 27.48 -11.63
N LYS A 226 -18.71 27.41 -11.63
CA LYS A 226 -19.51 26.76 -10.58
C LYS A 226 -20.12 25.45 -11.09
N LYS A 227 -19.29 24.44 -11.39
CA LYS A 227 -19.79 23.13 -11.85
C LYS A 227 -20.47 22.35 -10.71
N THR A 228 -19.96 22.52 -9.49
CA THR A 228 -20.42 21.91 -8.25
C THR A 228 -20.48 23.01 -7.19
N VAL A 229 -21.60 23.13 -6.47
CA VAL A 229 -21.75 24.10 -5.37
C VAL A 229 -21.92 23.35 -4.05
N VAL A 230 -20.99 23.60 -3.12
CA VAL A 230 -20.97 23.03 -1.76
C VAL A 230 -21.35 24.12 -0.77
N LYS A 231 -22.57 24.06 -0.25
CA LYS A 231 -23.06 24.95 0.81
C LYS A 231 -22.59 24.44 2.17
N VAL A 232 -21.70 25.17 2.82
CA VAL A 232 -21.15 24.85 4.15
C VAL A 232 -21.98 25.53 5.23
N VAL A 233 -22.50 24.74 6.17
CA VAL A 233 -23.31 25.19 7.30
C VAL A 233 -22.68 24.71 8.61
N LYS A 234 -22.37 25.65 9.50
CA LYS A 234 -21.85 25.41 10.85
C LYS A 234 -23.02 25.09 11.81
N GLY A 235 -22.79 24.18 12.76
CA GLY A 235 -23.72 23.98 13.89
C GLY A 235 -24.33 22.58 13.99
N GLY A 236 -23.81 21.58 13.27
CA GLY A 236 -24.20 20.19 13.47
C GLY A 236 -23.47 19.53 14.63
N ALA A 237 -24.14 18.64 15.36
CA ALA A 237 -23.49 17.77 16.36
C ALA A 237 -22.50 16.78 15.69
N VAL A 238 -22.76 16.40 14.44
CA VAL A 238 -21.94 15.50 13.63
C VAL A 238 -21.81 16.10 12.23
N ALA A 239 -20.64 15.94 11.61
CA ALA A 239 -20.47 16.30 10.21
C ALA A 239 -21.38 15.47 9.32
N ALA A 240 -22.11 16.12 8.41
CA ALA A 240 -23.04 15.44 7.53
C ALA A 240 -23.01 16.08 6.14
N LEU A 241 -23.02 15.25 5.11
CA LEU A 241 -23.11 15.68 3.71
C LEU A 241 -24.45 15.24 3.15
N GLN A 242 -25.25 16.20 2.72
CA GLN A 242 -26.52 15.97 2.04
C GLN A 242 -26.35 16.21 0.55
N ILE A 243 -26.60 15.15 -0.23
CA ILE A 243 -26.61 15.16 -1.69
C ILE A 243 -28.00 14.76 -2.12
N GLU A 244 -28.75 15.72 -2.66
CA GLU A 244 -30.17 15.55 -3.01
C GLU A 244 -30.98 14.96 -1.83
N LYS A 245 -31.37 13.67 -1.92
CA LYS A 245 -32.14 12.95 -0.88
C LYS A 245 -31.29 12.06 0.02
N THR A 246 -29.99 11.95 -0.23
CA THR A 246 -29.08 11.07 0.52
C THR A 246 -28.28 11.87 1.53
N SER A 247 -28.20 11.36 2.76
CA SER A 247 -27.40 11.94 3.84
C SER A 247 -26.30 10.97 4.24
N VAL A 248 -25.06 11.47 4.26
CA VAL A 248 -23.85 10.72 4.64
C VAL A 248 -23.28 11.34 5.89
N LYS A 249 -23.02 10.52 6.92
CA LYS A 249 -22.50 10.97 8.23
C LYS A 249 -21.05 10.57 8.51
N SER A 250 -20.47 9.66 7.72
CA SER A 250 -19.07 9.24 7.90
C SER A 250 -18.11 10.23 7.26
N LEU A 251 -17.14 10.74 8.02
CA LEU A 251 -16.16 11.72 7.54
C LEU A 251 -15.34 11.17 6.38
N GLN A 252 -14.91 9.91 6.46
CA GLN A 252 -14.22 9.24 5.36
C GLN A 252 -15.01 9.28 4.05
N THR A 253 -16.31 9.02 4.12
CA THR A 253 -17.15 9.01 2.91
C THR A 253 -17.36 10.44 2.42
N ILE A 254 -17.55 11.40 3.32
CA ILE A 254 -17.64 12.82 2.99
C ILE A 254 -16.39 13.29 2.24
N TRP A 255 -15.20 13.02 2.78
CA TRP A 255 -13.93 13.39 2.13
C TRP A 255 -13.74 12.71 0.79
N LYS A 256 -14.08 11.42 0.66
CA LYS A 256 -14.00 10.71 -0.63
C LYS A 256 -14.95 11.34 -1.66
N VAL A 257 -16.18 11.67 -1.27
CA VAL A 257 -17.15 12.28 -2.19
C VAL A 257 -16.76 13.69 -2.61
N LEU A 258 -16.32 14.52 -1.67
CA LEU A 258 -15.76 15.85 -1.99
C LEU A 258 -14.48 15.73 -2.82
N GLY A 259 -13.65 14.74 -2.55
CA GLY A 259 -12.47 14.40 -3.34
C GLY A 259 -12.81 14.04 -4.78
N MET A 260 -13.90 13.30 -5.03
CA MET A 260 -14.37 13.01 -6.40
C MET A 260 -14.84 14.28 -7.12
N ALA A 261 -15.55 15.17 -6.43
CA ALA A 261 -15.95 16.46 -7.00
C ALA A 261 -14.75 17.34 -7.36
N LEU A 262 -13.70 17.32 -6.55
CA LEU A 262 -12.45 18.04 -6.79
C LEU A 262 -11.52 17.29 -7.76
N GLY A 263 -11.82 16.07 -8.18
CA GLY A 263 -10.91 15.24 -9.00
C GLY A 263 -9.62 14.84 -8.26
N LEU A 264 -9.66 14.75 -6.93
CA LEU A 264 -8.56 14.33 -6.03
C LEU A 264 -8.72 12.89 -5.53
N PHE A 265 -9.88 12.27 -5.77
CA PHE A 265 -10.17 10.88 -5.43
C PHE A 265 -10.86 10.19 -6.61
N SER A 266 -10.58 8.90 -6.82
CA SER A 266 -11.20 8.09 -7.87
C SER A 266 -11.52 6.71 -7.34
N ARG A 267 -12.71 6.20 -7.70
CA ARG A 267 -13.16 4.82 -7.39
C ARG A 267 -12.87 3.82 -8.51
N ARG A 268 -12.18 4.25 -9.58
CA ARG A 268 -11.90 3.39 -10.73
C ARG A 268 -10.95 2.26 -10.34
N ALA A 269 -11.15 1.08 -10.94
CA ALA A 269 -10.34 -0.11 -10.65
C ALA A 269 -8.82 0.11 -10.85
N ALA A 270 -8.45 0.93 -11.84
CA ALA A 270 -7.05 1.29 -12.09
C ALA A 270 -6.38 2.04 -10.92
N GLN A 271 -7.16 2.66 -10.03
CA GLN A 271 -6.68 3.52 -8.95
C GLN A 271 -6.87 2.88 -7.57
N VAL A 272 -7.10 1.57 -7.50
CA VAL A 272 -7.39 0.85 -6.25
C VAL A 272 -6.25 0.96 -5.23
N LEU A 273 -4.99 0.91 -5.67
CA LEU A 273 -3.83 1.04 -4.77
C LEU A 273 -3.79 2.44 -4.12
N SER A 274 -3.90 3.49 -4.93
CA SER A 274 -4.00 4.88 -4.45
C SER A 274 -5.20 5.06 -3.51
N ALA A 275 -6.38 4.57 -3.91
CA ALA A 275 -7.58 4.65 -3.09
C ALA A 275 -7.44 3.91 -1.74
N SER A 276 -6.68 2.80 -1.71
CA SER A 276 -6.42 2.03 -0.49
C SER A 276 -5.48 2.79 0.47
N HIS A 277 -4.39 3.36 -0.04
CA HIS A 277 -3.51 4.22 0.77
C HIS A 277 -4.26 5.43 1.32
N GLN A 278 -5.06 6.10 0.48
CA GLN A 278 -5.90 7.20 0.91
C GLN A 278 -6.88 6.79 2.02
N ALA A 279 -7.47 5.60 1.94
CA ALA A 279 -8.38 5.11 2.97
C ALA A 279 -7.68 4.93 4.33
N ILE A 280 -6.42 4.49 4.36
CA ILE A 280 -5.65 4.33 5.61
C ILE A 280 -5.48 5.70 6.30
N TRP A 281 -5.01 6.70 5.56
CA TRP A 281 -4.75 8.03 6.12
C TRP A 281 -6.02 8.80 6.46
N LEU A 282 -7.07 8.68 5.65
CA LEU A 282 -8.38 9.25 5.98
C LEU A 282 -8.96 8.59 7.24
N ASN A 283 -8.78 7.28 7.44
CA ASN A 283 -9.23 6.63 8.67
C ASN A 283 -8.48 7.17 9.90
N LYS A 284 -7.16 7.33 9.82
CA LYS A 284 -6.37 7.96 10.90
C LYS A 284 -6.85 9.39 11.18
N ALA A 285 -7.12 10.18 10.14
CA ALA A 285 -7.65 11.53 10.28
C ALA A 285 -9.01 11.57 10.98
N GLU A 286 -9.92 10.64 10.66
CA GLU A 286 -11.23 10.53 11.33
C GLU A 286 -11.08 10.12 12.80
N GLN A 287 -10.16 9.21 13.11
CA GLN A 287 -9.85 8.82 14.49
C GLN A 287 -9.32 10.01 15.31
N ILE A 288 -8.44 10.84 14.74
CA ILE A 288 -7.94 12.05 15.39
C ILE A 288 -9.09 13.05 15.63
N LEU A 289 -9.92 13.32 14.63
CA LEU A 289 -11.06 14.26 14.76
C LEU A 289 -12.20 13.76 15.66
N SER A 290 -12.26 12.47 15.94
CA SER A 290 -13.19 11.89 16.90
C SER A 290 -12.61 11.81 18.32
N GLY A 291 -11.33 12.17 18.51
CA GLY A 291 -10.62 12.08 19.78
C GLY A 291 -10.17 10.66 20.16
N ALA A 292 -10.40 9.67 19.30
CA ALA A 292 -9.99 8.28 19.53
C ALA A 292 -8.54 8.00 19.07
N GLY A 293 -7.99 8.84 18.18
CA GLY A 293 -6.65 8.70 17.60
C GLY A 293 -5.65 9.69 18.18
N ASP A 294 -4.38 9.27 18.23
CA ASP A 294 -3.26 10.13 18.61
C ASP A 294 -2.61 10.77 17.37
N LEU A 295 -2.60 12.11 17.36
CA LEU A 295 -1.96 12.91 16.32
C LEU A 295 -0.44 12.72 16.31
N SER A 296 0.20 12.61 17.48
CA SER A 296 1.66 12.44 17.59
C SER A 296 2.10 11.10 17.01
N TYR A 297 1.41 10.01 17.39
CA TYR A 297 1.64 8.70 16.80
C TYR A 297 1.43 8.70 15.28
N SER A 298 0.32 9.25 14.80
CA SER A 298 0.01 9.30 13.37
C SER A 298 1.02 10.14 12.58
N THR A 299 1.56 11.19 13.19
CA THR A 299 2.62 12.04 12.62
C THR A 299 3.95 11.29 12.50
N ARG A 300 4.30 10.45 13.48
CA ARG A 300 5.50 9.60 13.41
C ARG A 300 5.38 8.57 12.30
N GLU A 301 4.22 7.93 12.16
CA GLU A 301 3.94 7.02 11.04
C GLU A 301 4.01 7.75 9.70
N ALA A 302 3.42 8.95 9.62
CA ALA A 302 3.51 9.78 8.42
C ALA A 302 4.97 10.10 8.08
N SER A 303 5.79 10.45 9.06
CA SER A 303 7.22 10.70 8.84
C SER A 303 7.97 9.49 8.29
N GLN A 304 7.65 8.28 8.77
CA GLN A 304 8.26 7.04 8.28
C GLN A 304 7.76 6.69 6.87
N PHE A 305 6.48 6.92 6.60
CA PHE A 305 5.90 6.70 5.28
C PHE A 305 6.49 7.67 4.25
N LEU A 306 6.55 8.96 4.59
CA LEU A 306 7.10 10.03 3.76
C LEU A 306 8.62 9.94 3.59
N ALA A 307 9.30 9.07 4.33
CA ALA A 307 10.70 8.75 4.04
C ALA A 307 10.85 7.93 2.75
N ARG A 308 9.77 7.30 2.28
CA ARG A 308 9.75 6.42 1.10
C ARG A 308 8.91 6.96 -0.05
N PHE A 309 7.98 7.87 0.25
CA PHE A 309 7.02 8.41 -0.70
C PHE A 309 6.93 9.92 -0.56
N ASP A 310 6.69 10.64 -1.65
CA ASP A 310 6.55 12.11 -1.60
C ASP A 310 5.18 12.57 -1.09
N SER A 311 4.21 11.65 -0.99
CA SER A 311 2.81 11.88 -0.63
C SER A 311 2.29 10.72 0.22
N LEU A 312 1.24 10.96 1.01
CA LEU A 312 0.56 9.95 1.83
C LEU A 312 -0.32 9.02 0.99
N SER A 313 -0.82 9.50 -0.13
CA SER A 313 -1.79 8.80 -0.97
C SER A 313 -1.19 8.04 -2.13
N SER A 314 -0.06 8.51 -2.63
CA SER A 314 0.62 7.96 -3.80
C SER A 314 2.11 8.18 -3.67
N GLN A 315 2.87 7.67 -4.64
CA GLN A 315 4.32 7.81 -4.61
C GLN A 315 4.78 9.25 -4.89
N TRP A 316 4.03 10.04 -5.69
CA TRP A 316 4.46 11.38 -6.14
C TRP A 316 3.37 12.47 -6.19
N GLU A 317 2.08 12.11 -6.21
CA GLU A 317 0.98 13.07 -6.33
C GLU A 317 0.22 13.29 -5.02
N VAL A 318 -0.16 14.53 -4.76
CA VAL A 318 -0.92 14.94 -3.58
C VAL A 318 -2.42 14.73 -3.83
N SER A 319 -3.09 14.01 -2.94
CA SER A 319 -4.52 13.71 -3.04
C SER A 319 -5.36 14.35 -1.91
N VAL A 320 -6.65 14.00 -1.85
CA VAL A 320 -7.53 14.43 -0.76
C VAL A 320 -7.02 13.99 0.63
N ALA A 321 -6.39 12.81 0.74
CA ALA A 321 -5.88 12.34 2.02
C ALA A 321 -4.76 13.24 2.54
N ASP A 322 -3.91 13.71 1.66
CA ASP A 322 -2.82 14.63 1.99
C ASP A 322 -3.34 15.96 2.50
N ILE A 323 -4.30 16.56 1.78
CA ILE A 323 -4.89 17.85 2.12
C ILE A 323 -5.61 17.77 3.48
N VAL A 324 -6.37 16.70 3.70
CA VAL A 324 -7.09 16.48 4.97
C VAL A 324 -6.09 16.27 6.10
N PHE A 325 -5.11 15.38 5.95
CA PHE A 325 -4.15 15.11 7.03
C PHE A 325 -3.30 16.34 7.35
N ARG A 326 -2.87 17.09 6.33
CA ARG A 326 -2.13 18.36 6.49
C ARG A 326 -2.91 19.35 7.33
N SER A 327 -4.23 19.45 7.14
CA SER A 327 -5.06 20.41 7.88
C SER A 327 -5.22 20.10 9.38
N LEU A 328 -4.86 18.89 9.82
CA LEU A 328 -4.85 18.51 11.24
C LEU A 328 -3.57 18.96 11.94
N LEU A 329 -2.50 19.23 11.18
CA LEU A 329 -1.20 19.59 11.74
C LEU A 329 -1.13 21.08 12.05
N ASN A 330 -0.59 21.38 13.22
CA ASN A 330 -0.19 22.73 13.58
C ASN A 330 1.22 23.02 13.02
N THR A 331 1.32 23.88 12.02
CA THR A 331 2.62 24.27 11.43
C THR A 331 3.45 25.21 12.30
N ALA A 332 2.90 25.73 13.39
CA ALA A 332 3.68 26.48 14.37
C ALA A 332 4.51 25.55 15.29
N GLU A 333 4.17 24.27 15.34
CA GLU A 333 4.88 23.27 16.14
C GLU A 333 5.96 22.58 15.31
N ASN A 334 7.07 22.22 15.96
CA ASN A 334 8.14 21.45 15.33
C ASN A 334 7.60 20.08 14.91
N GLN A 335 7.64 19.78 13.61
CA GLN A 335 7.23 18.47 13.08
C GLN A 335 8.48 17.69 12.63
N PRO A 336 8.37 16.36 12.43
CA PRO A 336 9.46 15.61 11.81
C PRO A 336 9.80 16.18 10.43
N ASN A 337 11.08 16.23 10.07
CA ASN A 337 11.57 16.89 8.85
C ASN A 337 10.81 16.47 7.57
N ASN A 338 10.50 15.18 7.42
CA ASN A 338 9.75 14.66 6.27
C ASN A 338 8.32 15.23 6.22
N VAL A 339 7.67 15.33 7.38
CA VAL A 339 6.32 15.91 7.52
C VAL A 339 6.36 17.41 7.27
N GLU A 340 7.36 18.13 7.78
CA GLU A 340 7.50 19.57 7.50
C GLU A 340 7.68 19.86 6.02
N THR A 341 8.56 19.11 5.35
CA THR A 341 8.83 19.28 3.93
C THR A 341 7.59 18.97 3.10
N TRP A 342 6.92 17.85 3.38
CA TRP A 342 5.66 17.47 2.76
C TRP A 342 4.55 18.51 3.01
N ALA A 343 4.43 19.03 4.24
CA ALA A 343 3.44 20.05 4.58
C ALA A 343 3.67 21.35 3.81
N LYS A 344 4.92 21.80 3.70
CA LYS A 344 5.30 22.98 2.89
C LYS A 344 5.00 22.78 1.42
N LYS A 345 5.26 21.58 0.87
CA LYS A 345 4.91 21.22 -0.52
C LYS A 345 3.39 21.35 -0.74
N ILE A 346 2.57 20.86 0.19
CA ILE A 346 1.12 20.96 0.11
C ILE A 346 0.65 22.41 0.21
N ASP A 347 1.18 23.17 1.17
CA ASP A 347 0.81 24.57 1.36
C ASP A 347 1.12 25.40 0.11
N ALA A 348 2.23 25.11 -0.58
CA ALA A 348 2.58 25.73 -1.87
C ALA A 348 1.63 25.34 -3.01
N LEU A 349 1.04 24.14 -2.98
CA LEU A 349 0.07 23.70 -3.99
C LEU A 349 -1.33 24.29 -3.77
N ILE A 350 -1.73 24.43 -2.51
CA ILE A 350 -3.05 24.93 -2.12
C ILE A 350 -3.08 26.47 -2.07
N GLY A 351 -1.98 27.12 -1.71
CA GLY A 351 -1.81 28.58 -1.70
C GLY A 351 -1.95 29.21 -3.07
#